data_AF-X0VVW0-F1
#
_entry.id   AF-X0VVW0-F1
#
_cell.length_a   1.000
_cell.length_b   1.000
_cell.length_c   1.000
_cell.angle_alpha   90.00
_cell.angle_beta   90.00
_cell.angle_gamma   90.00
#
_symmetry.space_group_name_H-M   'P 1'
#
loop_
_entity.id
_entity.type
_entity.pdbx_description
1 polymer ?
#
loop_
_entity_poly.entity_id
_entity_poly.type
_entity_poly.pdbx_seq_one_letter_code
_entity_poly.pdbx_strand_id
1 'polypeptide(L)'
;EIVENGDDALRVIKEYETVAIKPLGLTGGKGVKVSGDHFSNIDEKLAYANGLIKKDGNVLIEEKLVGEEFTLQAFADGSNIALMPPVQDHKRAYTGDRGANTGGMGSYSTGKNLPFLQDSDLEEAKIIIQDTIAAMKEKNASFTGILYAQFMATKDGLRVIEFNARFGDPEAMNVLSLLKTPLTDVFLSMAKGELIPVEFSDECTVVKYLVPEGYPDSPKKDVEVNVDNNGIEQLGAKLYYASVYEENDKILTTGSRAFG
;
A
#
# COMPACT_ATOMS: atom_id res chain seq x y z
N GLU A 1 -14.16 -13.61 -6.28
CA GLU A 1 -14.96 -14.63 -5.57
C GLU A 1 -14.13 -15.36 -4.52
N ILE A 2 -14.70 -15.63 -3.34
CA ILE A 2 -14.11 -16.53 -2.34
C ILE A 2 -14.59 -17.94 -2.65
N VAL A 3 -13.67 -18.89 -2.80
CA VAL A 3 -13.98 -20.30 -3.12
C VAL A 3 -13.32 -21.25 -2.14
N GLU A 4 -13.96 -22.40 -1.91
CA GLU A 4 -13.56 -23.39 -0.89
C GLU A 4 -13.22 -24.76 -1.48
N ASN A 5 -13.35 -24.94 -2.80
CA ASN A 5 -13.03 -26.19 -3.48
C ASN A 5 -12.46 -25.93 -4.89
N GLY A 6 -11.82 -26.97 -5.44
CA GLY A 6 -11.12 -26.89 -6.72
C GLY A 6 -12.04 -26.73 -7.94
N ASP A 7 -13.27 -27.25 -7.89
CA ASP A 7 -14.22 -27.14 -9.00
C ASP A 7 -14.71 -25.70 -9.16
N ASP A 8 -15.05 -25.05 -8.04
CA ASP A 8 -15.40 -23.64 -8.02
C ASP A 8 -14.20 -22.76 -8.41
N ALA A 9 -13.00 -23.07 -7.91
CA ALA A 9 -11.80 -22.36 -8.32
C ALA A 9 -11.58 -22.46 -9.84
N LEU A 10 -11.73 -23.66 -10.42
CA LEU A 10 -11.60 -23.87 -11.86
C LEU A 10 -12.66 -23.09 -12.65
N ARG A 11 -13.90 -23.04 -12.18
CA ARG A 11 -14.96 -22.24 -12.79
C ARG A 11 -14.55 -20.77 -12.87
N VAL A 12 -14.19 -20.18 -11.74
CA VAL A 12 -13.83 -18.74 -11.65
C VAL A 12 -12.61 -18.42 -12.52
N ILE A 13 -11.59 -19.29 -12.52
CA ILE A 13 -10.40 -19.10 -13.35
C ILE A 13 -10.73 -19.13 -14.85
N LYS A 14 -11.65 -20.00 -15.27
CA LYS A 14 -12.10 -20.06 -16.67
C LYS A 14 -12.94 -18.86 -17.07
N GLU A 15 -13.75 -18.35 -16.15
CA GLU A 15 -14.63 -17.21 -16.38
C GLU A 15 -13.84 -15.93 -16.62
N TYR A 16 -12.82 -15.65 -15.80
CA TYR A 16 -12.02 -14.43 -15.94
C TYR A 16 -10.81 -14.55 -16.87
N GLU A 17 -10.37 -15.77 -17.19
CA GLU A 17 -9.13 -16.11 -17.92
C GLU A 17 -7.83 -15.59 -17.25
N THR A 18 -7.70 -14.29 -17.03
CA THR A 18 -6.64 -13.65 -16.27
C THR A 18 -7.11 -13.30 -14.87
N VAL A 19 -6.46 -13.92 -13.88
CA VAL A 19 -6.83 -13.78 -12.46
C VAL A 19 -5.67 -13.32 -11.58
N ALA A 20 -6.05 -12.71 -10.46
CA ALA A 20 -5.27 -12.60 -9.24
C ALA A 20 -5.79 -13.63 -8.21
N ILE A 21 -4.88 -14.44 -7.66
CA ILE A 21 -5.20 -15.43 -6.63
C ILE A 21 -4.57 -14.98 -5.31
N LYS A 22 -5.41 -14.71 -4.31
CA LYS A 22 -5.04 -14.11 -3.02
C LYS A 22 -5.43 -15.04 -1.86
N PRO A 23 -4.54 -15.30 -0.89
CA PRO A 23 -4.95 -15.85 0.39
C PRO A 23 -5.84 -14.85 1.14
N LEU A 24 -6.83 -15.34 1.90
CA LEU A 24 -7.71 -14.47 2.71
C LEU A 24 -7.06 -13.97 3.99
N GLY A 25 -6.07 -14.69 4.51
CA GLY A 25 -5.32 -14.29 5.70
C GLY A 25 -4.30 -13.16 5.42
N LEU A 26 -3.95 -12.43 6.47
CA LEU A 26 -2.87 -11.43 6.41
C LEU A 26 -1.52 -12.13 6.18
N THR A 27 -0.96 -11.94 5.00
CA THR A 27 0.31 -12.53 4.59
C THR A 27 1.41 -11.48 4.38
N GLY A 28 1.15 -10.23 4.78
CA GLY A 28 2.09 -9.11 4.57
C GLY A 28 2.37 -8.88 3.08
N GLY A 29 1.35 -9.01 2.23
CA GLY A 29 1.47 -8.91 0.77
C GLY A 29 2.10 -10.12 0.08
N LYS A 30 2.56 -11.13 0.83
CA LYS A 30 3.18 -12.33 0.26
C LYS A 30 2.13 -13.36 -0.14
N GLY A 31 2.16 -13.83 -1.38
CA GLY A 31 1.29 -14.91 -1.84
C GLY A 31 0.07 -14.45 -2.63
N VAL A 32 -0.09 -13.15 -2.86
CA VAL A 32 -0.86 -12.69 -4.01
C VAL A 32 -0.07 -13.04 -5.27
N LYS A 33 -0.70 -13.78 -6.18
CA LYS A 33 -0.09 -14.16 -7.47
C LYS A 33 -1.02 -13.82 -8.62
N VAL A 34 -0.46 -13.30 -9.70
CA VAL A 34 -1.23 -12.81 -10.85
C VAL A 34 -0.84 -13.49 -12.16
N SER A 35 -1.82 -13.64 -13.04
CA SER A 35 -1.62 -14.20 -14.38
C SER A 35 -0.62 -13.39 -15.21
N GLY A 36 0.28 -14.07 -15.91
CA GLY A 36 1.32 -13.46 -16.75
C GLY A 36 2.62 -13.07 -16.04
N ASP A 37 2.58 -12.86 -14.72
CA ASP A 37 3.78 -12.64 -13.90
C ASP A 37 4.17 -13.93 -13.13
N HIS A 38 3.17 -14.58 -12.55
CA HIS A 38 3.37 -15.76 -11.70
C HIS A 38 2.82 -17.06 -12.29
N PHE A 39 1.91 -16.96 -13.25
CA PHE A 39 1.23 -18.10 -13.86
C PHE A 39 1.26 -18.01 -15.37
N SER A 40 1.67 -19.10 -16.01
CA SER A 40 1.75 -19.25 -17.45
C SER A 40 0.53 -19.96 -18.05
N ASN A 41 -0.20 -20.75 -17.25
CA ASN A 41 -1.33 -21.57 -17.71
C ASN A 41 -2.39 -21.78 -16.61
N ILE A 42 -3.48 -22.46 -16.95
CA ILE A 42 -4.59 -22.73 -16.05
C ILE A 42 -4.23 -23.74 -14.94
N ASP A 43 -3.38 -24.72 -15.23
CA ASP A 43 -3.01 -25.76 -14.28
C ASP A 43 -2.19 -25.19 -13.13
N GLU A 44 -1.28 -24.25 -13.41
CA GLU A 44 -0.51 -23.53 -12.38
C GLU A 44 -1.42 -22.68 -11.47
N LYS A 45 -2.42 -22.00 -12.05
CA LYS A 45 -3.42 -21.22 -11.30
C LYS A 45 -4.22 -22.13 -10.37
N LEU A 46 -4.74 -23.23 -10.90
CA LEU A 46 -5.55 -24.19 -10.15
C LEU A 46 -4.72 -24.91 -9.07
N ALA A 47 -3.49 -25.30 -9.38
CA ALA A 47 -2.59 -25.93 -8.41
C ALA A 47 -2.29 -24.98 -7.24
N TYR A 48 -2.07 -23.69 -7.51
CA TYR A 48 -1.87 -22.70 -6.46
C TYR A 48 -3.13 -22.47 -5.62
N ALA A 49 -4.29 -22.30 -6.27
CA ALA A 49 -5.57 -22.16 -5.57
C ALA A 49 -5.87 -23.37 -4.67
N ASN A 50 -5.72 -24.59 -5.19
CA ASN A 50 -5.90 -25.82 -4.41
C ASN A 50 -4.90 -25.92 -3.25
N GLY A 51 -3.67 -25.46 -3.44
CA GLY A 51 -2.68 -25.38 -2.36
C GLY A 51 -3.12 -24.48 -1.21
N LEU A 52 -3.67 -23.30 -1.54
CA LEU A 52 -4.22 -22.37 -0.55
C LEU A 52 -5.48 -22.92 0.11
N ILE A 53 -6.42 -23.48 -0.66
CA ILE A 53 -7.65 -24.11 -0.13
C ILE A 53 -7.29 -25.24 0.84
N LYS A 54 -6.34 -26.10 0.49
CA LYS A 54 -5.91 -27.20 1.38
C LYS A 54 -5.30 -26.69 2.69
N LYS A 55 -4.62 -25.55 2.64
CA LYS A 55 -3.91 -24.98 3.79
C LYS A 55 -4.84 -24.15 4.68
N ASP A 56 -5.63 -23.28 4.08
CA ASP A 56 -6.37 -22.20 4.74
C ASP A 56 -7.90 -22.37 4.63
N GLY A 57 -8.38 -23.41 3.92
CA GLY A 57 -9.80 -23.75 3.72
C GLY A 57 -10.47 -23.00 2.57
N ASN A 58 -9.93 -21.85 2.16
CA ASN A 58 -10.51 -21.00 1.14
C ASN A 58 -9.44 -20.17 0.41
N VAL A 59 -9.83 -19.54 -0.69
CA VAL A 59 -8.99 -18.63 -1.46
C VAL A 59 -9.86 -17.57 -2.15
N LEU A 60 -9.33 -16.36 -2.29
CA LEU A 60 -9.93 -15.29 -3.07
C LEU A 60 -9.36 -15.30 -4.49
N ILE A 61 -10.22 -15.43 -5.49
CA ILE A 61 -9.87 -15.37 -6.91
C ILE A 61 -10.60 -14.19 -7.53
N GLU A 62 -9.85 -13.24 -8.07
CA GLU A 62 -10.38 -12.02 -8.68
C GLU A 62 -9.90 -11.89 -10.11
N GLU A 63 -10.63 -11.12 -10.92
CA GLU A 63 -10.14 -10.68 -12.23
C GLU A 63 -8.81 -9.94 -12.06
N LYS A 64 -7.86 -10.22 -12.95
CA LYS A 64 -6.62 -9.43 -13.03
C LYS A 64 -6.94 -8.07 -13.63
N LEU A 65 -6.84 -7.04 -12.80
CA LEU A 65 -6.97 -5.66 -13.25
C LEU A 65 -5.70 -5.18 -13.97
N VAL A 66 -5.87 -4.27 -14.93
CA VAL A 66 -4.79 -3.64 -15.70
C VAL A 66 -5.01 -2.14 -15.70
N GLY A 67 -4.04 -1.41 -15.17
CA GLY A 67 -4.09 0.04 -15.00
C GLY A 67 -2.94 0.54 -14.13
N GLU A 68 -3.00 1.81 -13.76
CA GLU A 68 -2.04 2.44 -12.86
C GLU A 68 -2.53 2.34 -11.41
N GLU A 69 -1.69 1.83 -10.52
CA GLU A 69 -2.00 1.74 -9.09
C GLU A 69 -1.74 3.08 -8.39
N PHE A 70 -2.61 3.44 -7.46
CA PHE A 70 -2.36 4.49 -6.49
C PHE A 70 -3.03 4.17 -5.15
N THR A 71 -2.57 4.86 -4.13
CA THR A 71 -3.05 4.76 -2.76
C THR A 71 -3.71 6.08 -2.37
N LEU A 72 -4.90 5.98 -1.79
CA LEU A 72 -5.58 7.09 -1.13
C LEU A 72 -5.82 6.71 0.34
N GLN A 73 -5.32 7.54 1.25
CA GLN A 73 -5.44 7.33 2.70
C GLN A 73 -6.40 8.35 3.29
N ALA A 74 -7.07 7.98 4.37
CA ALA A 74 -8.01 8.84 5.06
C ALA A 74 -7.85 8.74 6.57
N PHE A 75 -7.85 9.88 7.26
CA PHE A 75 -8.22 9.92 8.66
C PHE A 75 -9.72 9.66 8.77
N ALA A 76 -10.15 8.74 9.62
CA ALA A 76 -11.55 8.43 9.86
C ALA A 76 -11.88 8.47 11.36
N ASP A 77 -12.98 9.10 11.75
CA ASP A 77 -13.42 9.20 13.16
C ASP A 77 -14.57 8.24 13.52
N GLY A 78 -14.98 7.39 12.59
CA GLY A 78 -16.15 6.52 12.70
C GLY A 78 -17.37 7.01 11.94
N SER A 79 -17.37 8.24 11.40
CA SER A 79 -18.46 8.75 10.56
C SER A 79 -17.99 9.72 9.47
N ASN A 80 -16.99 10.54 9.79
CA ASN A 80 -16.38 11.51 8.90
C ASN A 80 -15.01 11.00 8.45
N ILE A 81 -14.57 11.52 7.30
CA ILE A 81 -13.23 11.27 6.78
C ILE A 81 -12.53 12.58 6.40
N ALA A 82 -11.21 12.58 6.46
CA ALA A 82 -10.35 13.59 5.87
C ALA A 82 -9.29 12.89 5.01
N LEU A 83 -9.36 13.12 3.70
CA LEU A 83 -8.47 12.49 2.73
C LEU A 83 -7.07 13.10 2.77
N MET A 84 -6.08 12.25 2.55
CA MET A 84 -4.70 12.63 2.29
C MET A 84 -4.46 12.76 0.78
N PRO A 85 -3.40 13.46 0.36
CA PRO A 85 -2.95 13.45 -1.04
C PRO A 85 -2.79 12.03 -1.61
N PRO A 86 -3.13 11.79 -2.89
CA PRO A 86 -2.89 10.50 -3.52
C PRO A 86 -1.39 10.24 -3.68
N VAL A 87 -1.00 8.98 -3.51
CA VAL A 87 0.40 8.53 -3.57
C VAL A 87 0.51 7.35 -4.52
N GLN A 88 1.56 7.29 -5.34
CA GLN A 88 1.93 6.08 -6.06
C GLN A 88 3.20 5.49 -5.45
N ASP A 89 3.18 4.19 -5.15
CA ASP A 89 4.34 3.45 -4.68
C ASP A 89 4.97 2.61 -5.80
N HIS A 90 6.26 2.30 -5.64
CA HIS A 90 7.00 1.43 -6.55
C HIS A 90 7.45 0.17 -5.82
N LYS A 91 6.80 -0.96 -6.08
CA LYS A 91 7.04 -2.22 -5.36
C LYS A 91 8.26 -2.99 -5.86
N ARG A 92 8.72 -2.77 -7.09
CA ARG A 92 9.78 -3.57 -7.72
C ARG A 92 11.17 -3.18 -7.23
N ALA A 93 12.01 -4.17 -6.97
CA ALA A 93 13.33 -3.99 -6.36
C ALA A 93 14.32 -3.18 -7.23
N TYR A 94 14.20 -3.25 -8.55
CA TYR A 94 15.17 -2.66 -9.49
C TYR A 94 14.53 -1.66 -10.45
N THR A 95 15.36 -0.74 -10.96
CA THR A 95 14.96 0.27 -11.95
C THR A 95 14.29 -0.34 -13.18
N GLY A 96 13.23 0.33 -13.63
CA GLY A 96 12.39 -0.10 -14.75
C GLY A 96 11.38 -1.17 -14.37
N ASP A 97 10.92 -1.15 -13.11
CA ASP A 97 9.95 -2.09 -12.54
C ASP A 97 10.35 -3.57 -12.70
N ARG A 98 11.63 -3.85 -12.45
CA ARG A 98 12.20 -5.20 -12.56
C ARG A 98 12.48 -5.83 -11.21
N GLY A 99 12.62 -7.15 -11.22
CA GLY A 99 12.96 -7.94 -10.03
C GLY A 99 11.74 -8.31 -9.19
N ALA A 100 12.01 -8.88 -8.02
CA ALA A 100 10.99 -9.31 -7.09
C ALA A 100 10.16 -8.12 -6.56
N ASN A 101 8.91 -8.41 -6.19
CA ASN A 101 8.10 -7.47 -5.41
C ASN A 101 8.69 -7.33 -4.00
N THR A 102 8.71 -6.09 -3.52
CA THR A 102 9.14 -5.70 -2.19
C THR A 102 7.96 -5.08 -1.43
N GLY A 103 8.17 -4.64 -0.19
CA GLY A 103 7.19 -3.82 0.50
C GLY A 103 7.02 -2.39 -0.06
N GLY A 104 7.80 -2.00 -1.07
CA GLY A 104 7.87 -0.64 -1.64
C GLY A 104 9.29 -0.07 -1.54
N MET A 105 9.88 0.31 -2.68
CA MET A 105 11.22 0.91 -2.82
C MET A 105 11.21 2.44 -2.82
N GLY A 106 10.02 3.03 -2.79
CA GLY A 106 9.81 4.45 -2.81
C GLY A 106 8.38 4.77 -3.23
N SER A 107 8.01 6.03 -3.07
CA SER A 107 6.70 6.52 -3.44
C SER A 107 6.75 8.01 -3.71
N TYR A 108 5.76 8.52 -4.45
CA TYR A 108 5.67 9.94 -4.74
C TYR A 108 4.22 10.43 -4.70
N SER A 109 4.08 11.72 -4.43
CA SER A 109 2.84 12.47 -4.56
C SER A 109 3.13 13.78 -5.27
N THR A 110 2.21 14.23 -6.13
CA THR A 110 2.32 15.49 -6.85
C THR A 110 1.38 16.56 -6.28
N GLY A 111 1.13 16.50 -4.97
CA GLY A 111 0.25 17.42 -4.26
C GLY A 111 -1.21 17.00 -4.43
N LYS A 112 -2.02 17.80 -5.15
CA LYS A 112 -3.48 17.58 -5.22
C LYS A 112 -3.90 16.31 -5.94
N ASN A 113 -3.18 15.93 -6.99
CA ASN A 113 -3.56 14.81 -7.84
C ASN A 113 -2.31 14.18 -8.46
N LEU A 114 -2.41 12.91 -8.90
CA LEU A 114 -1.34 12.22 -9.65
C LEU A 114 -1.49 12.45 -11.16
N PRO A 115 -0.40 12.46 -11.95
CA PRO A 115 -0.45 12.87 -13.36
C PRO A 115 -1.31 12.00 -14.27
N PHE A 116 -1.59 10.77 -13.87
CA PHE A 116 -2.39 9.79 -14.64
C PHE A 116 -3.85 9.71 -14.18
N LEU A 117 -4.22 10.43 -13.11
CA LEU A 117 -5.58 10.43 -12.58
C LEU A 117 -6.38 11.61 -13.13
N GLN A 118 -7.65 11.37 -13.37
CA GLN A 118 -8.66 12.40 -13.61
C GLN A 118 -9.22 12.89 -12.27
N ASP A 119 -9.73 14.12 -12.22
CA ASP A 119 -10.39 14.63 -11.00
C ASP A 119 -11.62 13.79 -10.61
N SER A 120 -12.29 13.19 -11.61
CA SER A 120 -13.38 12.23 -11.37
C SER A 120 -12.92 10.96 -10.66
N ASP A 121 -11.69 10.49 -10.88
CA ASP A 121 -11.17 9.30 -10.23
C ASP A 121 -11.00 9.54 -8.72
N LEU A 122 -10.54 10.74 -8.33
CA LEU A 122 -10.38 11.09 -6.93
C LEU A 122 -11.72 11.27 -6.22
N GLU A 123 -12.71 11.89 -6.86
CA GLU A 123 -14.06 12.01 -6.27
C GLU A 123 -14.74 10.64 -6.18
N GLU A 124 -14.55 9.75 -7.16
CA GLU A 124 -15.04 8.36 -7.08
C GLU A 124 -14.35 7.60 -5.92
N ALA A 125 -13.02 7.69 -5.81
CA ALA A 125 -12.26 7.07 -4.72
C ALA A 125 -12.72 7.57 -3.34
N LYS A 126 -12.98 8.86 -3.22
CA LYS A 126 -13.53 9.49 -2.02
C LYS A 126 -14.89 8.91 -1.64
N ILE A 127 -15.82 8.84 -2.60
CA ILE A 127 -17.15 8.28 -2.37
C ILE A 127 -17.03 6.83 -1.89
N ILE A 128 -16.18 6.02 -2.53
CA ILE A 128 -15.93 4.63 -2.13
C ILE A 128 -15.45 4.55 -0.67
N ILE A 129 -14.52 5.41 -0.27
CA ILE A 129 -14.03 5.46 1.13
C ILE A 129 -15.15 5.88 2.10
N GLN A 130 -15.94 6.90 1.74
CA GLN A 130 -17.08 7.36 2.56
C GLN A 130 -18.13 6.26 2.75
N ASP A 131 -18.53 5.61 1.65
CA ASP A 131 -19.51 4.53 1.66
C ASP A 131 -19.00 3.31 2.44
N THR A 132 -17.70 3.03 2.37
CA THR A 132 -17.07 1.97 3.17
C THR A 132 -17.20 2.26 4.67
N ILE A 133 -16.86 3.48 5.12
CA ILE A 133 -16.99 3.89 6.53
C ILE A 133 -18.45 3.87 6.98
N ALA A 134 -19.38 4.36 6.14
CA ALA A 134 -20.81 4.34 6.43
C ALA A 134 -21.34 2.91 6.58
N ALA A 135 -21.01 2.01 5.65
CA ALA A 135 -21.42 0.60 5.71
C ALA A 135 -20.85 -0.12 6.93
N MET A 136 -19.62 0.18 7.34
CA MET A 136 -19.04 -0.35 8.57
C MET A 136 -19.82 0.10 9.81
N LYS A 137 -20.21 1.38 9.87
CA LYS A 137 -21.04 1.92 10.96
C LYS A 137 -22.42 1.25 11.01
N GLU A 138 -23.09 1.08 9.87
CA GLU A 138 -24.40 0.40 9.79
C GLU A 138 -24.34 -1.04 10.29
N LYS A 139 -23.20 -1.71 10.12
CA LYS A 139 -22.94 -3.07 10.61
C LYS A 139 -22.48 -3.12 12.07
N ASN A 140 -22.60 -2.03 12.83
CA ASN A 140 -22.09 -1.90 14.20
C ASN A 140 -20.59 -2.20 14.34
N ALA A 141 -19.82 -1.92 13.29
CA ALA A 141 -18.38 -2.13 13.21
C ALA A 141 -17.67 -0.81 12.87
N SER A 142 -18.04 0.28 13.55
CA SER A 142 -17.51 1.63 13.30
C SER A 142 -15.97 1.64 13.26
N PHE A 143 -15.40 2.35 12.28
CA PHE A 143 -13.95 2.40 12.06
C PHE A 143 -13.39 3.79 12.38
N THR A 144 -12.52 3.85 13.38
CA THR A 144 -11.76 5.05 13.75
C THR A 144 -10.28 4.75 13.59
N GLY A 145 -9.58 5.53 12.77
CA GLY A 145 -8.17 5.30 12.47
C GLY A 145 -7.78 5.77 11.07
N ILE A 146 -6.77 5.12 10.49
CA ILE A 146 -6.31 5.40 9.13
C ILE A 146 -6.89 4.33 8.21
N LEU A 147 -7.79 4.71 7.31
CA LEU A 147 -8.20 3.84 6.23
C LEU A 147 -7.28 4.07 5.05
N TYR A 148 -6.51 3.06 4.70
CA TYR A 148 -5.74 3.00 3.48
C TYR A 148 -6.56 2.25 2.44
N ALA A 149 -6.69 2.81 1.25
CA ALA A 149 -7.33 2.18 0.11
C ALA A 149 -6.37 2.20 -1.08
N GLN A 150 -6.03 1.03 -1.60
CA GLN A 150 -5.32 0.93 -2.87
C GLN A 150 -6.32 0.79 -4.00
N PHE A 151 -6.16 1.61 -5.02
CA PHE A 151 -6.97 1.64 -6.21
C PHE A 151 -6.13 1.33 -7.44
N MET A 152 -6.81 0.91 -8.49
CA MET A 152 -6.26 0.84 -9.83
C MET A 152 -7.12 1.67 -10.77
N ALA A 153 -6.50 2.66 -11.41
CA ALA A 153 -7.09 3.44 -12.48
C ALA A 153 -6.99 2.64 -13.78
N THR A 154 -8.08 1.99 -14.16
CA THR A 154 -8.16 1.15 -15.37
C THR A 154 -8.79 1.93 -16.53
N LYS A 155 -8.70 1.36 -17.74
CA LYS A 155 -9.42 1.90 -18.91
C LYS A 155 -10.96 1.93 -18.72
N ASP A 156 -11.49 1.08 -17.84
CA ASP A 156 -12.92 0.87 -17.59
C ASP A 156 -13.36 1.49 -16.24
N GLY A 157 -12.60 2.48 -15.76
CA GLY A 157 -12.84 3.21 -14.51
C GLY A 157 -12.04 2.69 -13.33
N LEU A 158 -12.33 3.25 -12.16
CA LEU A 158 -11.62 2.95 -10.93
C LEU A 158 -12.02 1.58 -10.38
N ARG A 159 -11.06 0.89 -9.75
CA ARG A 159 -11.30 -0.37 -9.03
C ARG A 159 -10.53 -0.39 -7.73
N VAL A 160 -11.16 -0.88 -6.65
CA VAL A 160 -10.49 -1.12 -5.37
C VAL A 160 -9.68 -2.41 -5.47
N ILE A 161 -8.42 -2.37 -5.03
CA ILE A 161 -7.53 -3.52 -4.95
C ILE A 161 -7.57 -4.14 -3.55
N GLU A 162 -7.43 -3.29 -2.53
CA GLU A 162 -7.48 -3.70 -1.12
C GLU A 162 -7.66 -2.50 -0.18
N PHE A 163 -8.07 -2.80 1.06
CA PHE A 163 -8.04 -1.87 2.18
C PHE A 163 -7.02 -2.33 3.23
N ASN A 164 -6.36 -1.37 3.87
CA ASN A 164 -5.55 -1.57 5.07
C ASN A 164 -6.02 -0.63 6.19
N ALA A 165 -5.85 -1.05 7.45
CA ALA A 165 -6.30 -0.30 8.63
C ALA A 165 -5.15 0.48 9.32
N ARG A 166 -4.20 0.97 8.54
CA ARG A 166 -2.99 1.67 9.01
C ARG A 166 -2.39 2.52 7.89
N PHE A 167 -1.42 3.35 8.25
CA PHE A 167 -0.61 4.09 7.31
C PHE A 167 0.16 3.18 6.32
N GLY A 168 0.24 3.60 5.06
CA GLY A 168 1.13 3.04 4.05
C GLY A 168 2.61 3.21 4.41
N ASP A 169 3.46 2.29 3.96
CA ASP A 169 4.90 2.43 4.05
C ASP A 169 5.52 2.01 2.69
N PRO A 170 6.02 2.96 1.87
CA PRO A 170 6.49 4.33 2.25
C PRO A 170 5.46 5.48 2.26
N GLU A 171 4.21 5.25 1.87
CA GLU A 171 3.29 6.34 1.48
C GLU A 171 3.01 7.35 2.59
N ALA A 172 3.07 6.94 3.86
CA ALA A 172 2.91 7.83 5.00
C ALA A 172 3.96 8.94 5.04
N MET A 173 5.21 8.67 4.66
CA MET A 173 6.28 9.67 4.66
C MET A 173 5.98 10.79 3.65
N ASN A 174 5.43 10.45 2.48
CA ASN A 174 4.97 11.45 1.50
C ASN A 174 3.87 12.34 2.10
N VAL A 175 2.76 11.74 2.53
CA VAL A 175 1.56 12.51 2.91
C VAL A 175 1.74 13.28 4.22
N LEU A 176 2.43 12.70 5.22
CA LEU A 176 2.64 13.37 6.50
C LEU A 176 3.65 14.50 6.39
N SER A 177 4.58 14.44 5.43
CA SER A 177 5.49 15.57 5.17
C SER A 177 4.78 16.80 4.59
N LEU A 178 3.59 16.61 3.99
CA LEU A 178 2.73 17.66 3.45
C LEU A 178 1.70 18.17 4.46
N LEU A 179 1.51 17.50 5.60
CA LEU A 179 0.47 17.84 6.56
C LEU A 179 0.75 19.20 7.23
N LYS A 180 -0.18 20.15 7.12
CA LYS A 180 -0.12 21.47 7.77
C LYS A 180 -0.81 21.49 9.12
N THR A 181 -1.94 20.79 9.24
CA THR A 181 -2.67 20.68 10.50
C THR A 181 -1.86 19.84 11.51
N PRO A 182 -1.67 20.28 12.77
CA PRO A 182 -0.93 19.49 13.74
C PRO A 182 -1.51 18.08 13.91
N LEU A 183 -0.68 17.06 13.68
CA LEU A 183 -1.12 15.66 13.68
C LEU A 183 -1.78 15.24 15.01
N THR A 184 -1.31 15.79 16.13
CA THR A 184 -1.89 15.57 17.46
C THR A 184 -3.33 16.07 17.57
N ASP A 185 -3.65 17.19 16.92
CA ASP A 185 -5.00 17.76 16.94
C ASP A 185 -5.94 16.92 16.09
N VAL A 186 -5.46 16.44 14.93
CA VAL A 186 -6.19 15.50 14.08
C VAL A 186 -6.53 14.24 14.87
N PHE A 187 -5.55 13.59 15.49
CA PHE A 187 -5.78 12.39 16.30
C PHE A 187 -6.71 12.62 17.49
N LEU A 188 -6.58 13.75 18.19
CA LEU A 188 -7.46 14.08 19.30
C LEU A 188 -8.91 14.27 18.81
N SER A 189 -9.12 14.91 17.67
CA SER A 189 -10.44 15.11 17.07
C SER A 189 -11.07 13.78 16.63
N MET A 190 -10.28 12.87 16.03
CA MET A 190 -10.72 11.52 15.66
C MET A 190 -11.17 10.72 16.88
N ALA A 191 -10.37 10.75 17.96
CA ALA A 191 -10.67 10.04 19.20
C ALA A 191 -11.96 10.53 19.87
N LYS A 192 -12.38 11.77 19.59
CA LYS A 192 -13.63 12.35 20.07
C LYS A 192 -14.83 12.16 19.13
N GLY A 193 -14.62 11.67 17.91
CA GLY A 193 -15.68 11.60 16.89
C GLY A 193 -16.05 12.96 16.29
N GLU A 194 -15.12 13.92 16.34
CA GLU A 194 -15.32 15.32 15.94
C GLU A 194 -14.23 15.73 14.92
N LEU A 195 -13.98 14.91 13.89
CA LEU A 195 -12.87 15.13 12.96
C LEU A 195 -12.85 16.56 12.42
N ILE A 196 -11.76 17.27 12.72
CA ILE A 196 -11.54 18.63 12.24
C ILE A 196 -11.16 18.64 10.76
N PRO A 197 -11.32 19.77 10.05
CA PRO A 197 -10.71 19.95 8.73
C PRO A 197 -9.18 19.73 8.80
N VAL A 198 -8.67 18.93 7.87
CA VAL A 198 -7.24 18.61 7.77
C VAL A 198 -6.68 19.23 6.49
N GLU A 199 -5.65 20.05 6.64
CA GLU A 199 -5.01 20.76 5.54
C GLU A 199 -3.65 20.15 5.20
N PHE A 200 -3.39 20.03 3.91
CA PHE A 200 -2.10 19.60 3.35
C PHE A 200 -1.49 20.71 2.49
N SER A 201 -0.18 20.64 2.27
CA SER A 201 0.57 21.43 1.29
C SER A 201 0.31 20.89 -0.12
N ASP A 202 0.37 21.79 -1.11
CA ASP A 202 0.22 21.47 -2.53
C ASP A 202 1.56 21.07 -3.18
N GLU A 203 2.59 20.87 -2.36
CA GLU A 203 3.93 20.50 -2.81
C GLU A 203 4.02 19.05 -3.30
N CYS A 204 4.99 18.80 -4.19
CA CYS A 204 5.32 17.46 -4.61
C CYS A 204 6.31 16.83 -3.63
N THR A 205 6.17 15.52 -3.38
CA THR A 205 7.08 14.77 -2.52
C THR A 205 7.52 13.47 -3.20
N VAL A 206 8.73 13.05 -2.91
CA VAL A 206 9.28 11.77 -3.34
C VAL A 206 10.06 11.16 -2.17
N VAL A 207 9.84 9.87 -1.94
CA VAL A 207 10.53 9.06 -0.95
C VAL A 207 11.28 7.98 -1.70
N LYS A 208 12.55 7.77 -1.34
CA LYS A 208 13.39 6.73 -1.93
C LYS A 208 13.98 5.89 -0.82
N TYR A 209 13.71 4.60 -0.85
CA TYR A 209 14.32 3.70 0.11
C TYR A 209 15.77 3.38 -0.24
N LEU A 210 16.64 3.56 0.73
CA LEU A 210 17.95 2.94 0.80
C LEU A 210 17.79 1.58 1.48
N VAL A 211 18.25 0.53 0.79
CA VAL A 211 18.12 -0.86 1.24
C VAL A 211 19.49 -1.53 1.32
N PRO A 212 19.66 -2.56 2.16
CA PRO A 212 20.88 -3.35 2.16
C PRO A 212 21.10 -4.05 0.81
N GLU A 213 22.36 -4.19 0.42
CA GLU A 213 22.73 -4.94 -0.77
C GLU A 213 22.17 -6.38 -0.70
N GLY A 214 21.52 -6.82 -1.78
CA GLY A 214 20.89 -8.14 -1.86
C GLY A 214 19.43 -8.19 -1.37
N TYR A 215 18.87 -7.10 -0.84
CA TYR A 215 17.42 -7.01 -0.59
C TYR A 215 16.64 -7.13 -1.93
N PRO A 216 15.49 -7.84 -1.98
CA PRO A 216 14.79 -8.50 -0.86
C PRO A 216 15.22 -9.95 -0.58
N ASP A 217 16.02 -10.57 -1.45
CA ASP A 217 16.23 -12.02 -1.45
C ASP A 217 17.31 -12.49 -0.46
N SER A 218 18.41 -11.77 -0.36
CA SER A 218 19.57 -12.11 0.49
C SER A 218 20.29 -10.85 0.98
N PRO A 219 19.62 -10.03 1.80
CA PRO A 219 20.14 -8.76 2.26
C PRO A 219 21.33 -8.94 3.21
N LYS A 220 22.42 -8.19 2.97
CA LYS A 220 23.56 -8.11 3.90
C LYS A 220 23.14 -7.36 5.17
N LYS A 221 23.28 -8.03 6.31
CA LYS A 221 22.96 -7.48 7.64
C LYS A 221 24.22 -6.96 8.33
N ASP A 222 24.00 -6.17 9.38
CA ASP A 222 25.03 -5.69 10.30
C ASP A 222 26.10 -4.87 9.58
N VAL A 223 25.69 -4.16 8.51
CA VAL A 223 26.56 -3.28 7.73
C VAL A 223 26.49 -1.88 8.33
N GLU A 224 27.65 -1.33 8.68
CA GLU A 224 27.78 0.04 9.18
C GLU A 224 27.42 1.05 8.10
N VAL A 225 26.54 1.99 8.45
CA VAL A 225 26.13 3.10 7.59
C VAL A 225 26.54 4.41 8.23
N ASN A 226 27.34 5.18 7.49
CA ASN A 226 27.70 6.53 7.86
C ASN A 226 26.65 7.50 7.30
N VAL A 227 25.91 8.16 8.17
CA VAL A 227 24.87 9.14 7.80
C VAL A 227 25.44 10.55 7.91
N ASP A 228 25.54 11.24 6.77
CA ASP A 228 25.89 12.67 6.74
C ASP A 228 24.64 13.54 6.95
N ASN A 229 24.24 13.72 8.21
CA ASN A 229 23.08 14.53 8.57
C ASN A 229 23.19 15.98 8.06
N ASN A 230 24.40 16.56 8.08
CA ASN A 230 24.62 17.93 7.61
C ASN A 230 24.41 18.04 6.10
N GLY A 231 24.92 17.08 5.32
CA GLY A 231 24.72 17.04 3.88
C GLY A 231 23.25 16.90 3.50
N ILE A 232 22.51 16.05 4.22
CA ILE A 232 21.06 15.85 4.01
C ILE A 232 20.28 17.15 4.30
N GLU A 233 20.57 17.82 5.41
CA GLU A 233 19.94 19.09 5.78
C GLU A 233 20.24 20.20 4.78
N GLN A 234 21.48 20.30 4.29
CA GLN A 234 21.88 21.27 3.26
C GLN A 234 21.15 21.07 1.94
N LEU A 235 20.76 19.84 1.61
CA LEU A 235 19.94 19.52 0.45
C LEU A 235 18.44 19.82 0.66
N GLY A 236 18.04 20.18 1.89
CA GLY A 236 16.63 20.35 2.27
C GLY A 236 15.85 19.03 2.29
N ALA A 237 16.56 17.89 2.34
CA ALA A 237 15.96 16.58 2.41
C ALA A 237 15.66 16.20 3.87
N LYS A 238 14.72 15.25 4.04
CA LYS A 238 14.44 14.62 5.32
C LYS A 238 14.97 13.19 5.27
N LEU A 239 15.43 12.69 6.41
CA LEU A 239 15.86 11.30 6.57
C LEU A 239 14.97 10.62 7.59
N TYR A 240 14.41 9.48 7.20
CA TYR A 240 13.63 8.62 8.08
C TYR A 240 14.34 7.29 8.27
N TYR A 241 14.66 6.97 9.52
CA TYR A 241 15.20 5.66 9.88
C TYR A 241 14.07 4.62 9.88
N ALA A 242 14.30 3.50 9.19
CA ALA A 242 13.36 2.37 9.14
C ALA A 242 13.98 1.17 9.85
N SER A 243 14.50 0.19 9.11
CA SER A 243 14.98 -1.08 9.65
C SER A 243 16.49 -1.05 9.90
N VAL A 244 16.91 -0.28 10.89
CA VAL A 244 18.29 -0.19 11.39
C VAL A 244 18.33 -0.31 12.91
N TYR A 245 19.51 -0.52 13.48
CA TYR A 245 19.74 -0.45 14.91
C TYR A 245 21.07 0.24 15.21
N GLU A 246 21.22 0.70 16.45
CA GLU A 246 22.44 1.37 16.91
C GLU A 246 23.20 0.44 17.87
N GLU A 247 24.49 0.27 17.64
CA GLU A 247 25.40 -0.47 18.52
C GLU A 247 26.78 0.19 18.51
N ASN A 248 27.35 0.46 19.70
CA ASN A 248 28.66 1.13 19.84
C ASN A 248 28.77 2.45 19.04
N ASP A 249 27.76 3.31 19.13
CA ASP A 249 27.64 4.59 18.41
C ASP A 249 27.66 4.44 16.86
N LYS A 250 27.33 3.26 16.35
CA LYS A 250 27.25 2.95 14.91
C LYS A 250 25.84 2.54 14.52
N ILE A 251 25.39 3.05 13.38
CA ILE A 251 24.13 2.64 12.77
C ILE A 251 24.39 1.45 11.86
N LEU A 252 23.68 0.35 12.12
CA LEU A 252 23.85 -0.93 11.45
C LEU A 252 22.56 -1.30 10.71
N THR A 253 22.69 -1.80 9.48
CA THR A 253 21.56 -2.28 8.70
C THR A 253 21.01 -3.59 9.24
N THR A 254 19.70 -3.79 9.09
CA THR A 254 19.09 -5.12 9.23
C THR A 254 18.94 -5.79 7.84
N GLY A 255 17.95 -6.68 7.69
CA GLY A 255 17.61 -7.33 6.42
C GLY A 255 16.49 -6.66 5.63
N SER A 256 16.10 -5.43 5.97
CA SER A 256 14.98 -4.74 5.31
C SER A 256 15.35 -3.29 4.96
N ARG A 257 14.40 -2.54 4.44
CA ARG A 257 14.51 -1.13 4.08
C ARG A 257 15.09 -0.33 5.25
N ALA A 258 16.24 0.33 5.02
CA ALA A 258 17.04 0.91 6.08
C ALA A 258 16.70 2.39 6.31
N PHE A 259 16.58 3.17 5.24
CA PHE A 259 16.32 4.62 5.31
C PHE A 259 15.39 5.07 4.20
N GLY A 260 14.46 5.98 4.49
CA GLY A 260 13.55 6.63 3.54
C GLY A 260 13.72 8.14 3.48
#